data_AF-A0A9W9X1V0-F1
#
_entry.id   AF-A0A9W9X1V0-F1
#
_cell.length_a   1.000
_cell.length_b   1.000
_cell.length_c   1.000
_cell.angle_alpha   90.00
_cell.angle_beta   90.00
_cell.angle_gamma   90.00
#
_symmetry.space_group_name_H-M   'P 1'
#
loop_
_entity.id
_entity.type
_entity.pdbx_description
1 polymer ?
#
loop_
_entity_poly.entity_id
_entity_poly.type
_entity_poly.pdbx_seq_one_letter_code
_entity_poly.pdbx_strand_id
1 'polypeptide(L)'
;MHGILAMSALHFVHLRQDGRQAEWLDLAISHKSEALALFHEQLQQIDESNAKAMMSFAGIAVVFSFASALHCSNTDDGPSVNALIDLLILTRGVHTIITHASDFLRKSNFAPIFDISDDGTVLPNDFGEALARLDKLNAQYGRDFPAHKKDLYESSINSLRSLGRFAFTEPGSLTFVGGWAIGSSKYYLDELRNREPLALVILAHFCVLLHHVRHNWCIGPWGRIVLGEIVQILHSDWQCHITWPIVQVLR
;
A
#
# COMPACT_ATOMS: atom_id res chain seq x y z
N MET A 1 4.38 -3.56 -22.41
CA MET A 1 3.29 -3.00 -23.24
C MET A 1 1.91 -3.33 -22.67
N HIS A 2 1.54 -4.62 -22.54
CA HIS A 2 0.21 -5.01 -22.03
C HIS A 2 -0.19 -4.36 -20.70
N GLY A 3 0.72 -4.23 -19.71
CA GLY A 3 0.41 -3.51 -18.46
C GLY A 3 0.01 -2.03 -18.65
N ILE A 4 0.65 -1.32 -19.59
CA ILE A 4 0.32 0.08 -19.88
C ILE A 4 -1.04 0.17 -20.57
N LEU A 5 -1.35 -0.77 -21.46
CA LEU A 5 -2.65 -0.85 -22.14
C LEU A 5 -3.76 -1.18 -21.13
N ALA A 6 -3.50 -2.11 -20.21
CA ALA A 6 -4.41 -2.47 -19.13
C ALA A 6 -4.77 -1.25 -18.27
N MET A 7 -3.75 -0.49 -17.83
CA MET A 7 -3.96 0.72 -17.03
C MET A 7 -4.69 1.81 -17.82
N SER A 8 -4.34 2.00 -19.09
CA SER A 8 -5.00 2.98 -19.97
C SER A 8 -6.49 2.67 -20.14
N ALA A 9 -6.83 1.41 -20.39
CA ALA A 9 -8.22 0.95 -20.52
C ALA A 9 -8.99 1.14 -19.20
N LEU A 10 -8.38 0.82 -18.06
CA LEU A 10 -9.00 1.02 -16.75
C LEU A 10 -9.20 2.51 -16.42
N HIS A 11 -8.25 3.37 -16.79
CA HIS A 11 -8.41 4.82 -16.65
C HIS A 11 -9.52 5.38 -17.56
N PHE A 12 -9.77 4.78 -18.73
CA PHE A 12 -10.95 5.12 -19.54
C PHE A 12 -12.26 4.76 -18.84
N VAL A 13 -12.34 3.63 -18.12
CA VAL A 13 -13.50 3.28 -17.29
C VAL A 13 -13.77 4.38 -16.26
N HIS A 14 -12.70 4.91 -15.64
CA HIS A 14 -12.81 6.00 -14.67
C HIS A 14 -13.32 7.31 -15.30
N LEU A 15 -12.78 7.70 -16.45
CA LEU A 15 -13.10 8.99 -17.10
C LEU A 15 -14.43 8.99 -17.85
N ARG A 16 -14.85 7.86 -18.42
CA ARG A 16 -15.97 7.80 -19.36
C ARG A 16 -17.20 7.15 -18.73
N GLN A 17 -18.31 7.86 -18.83
CA GLN A 17 -19.66 7.36 -18.52
C GLN A 17 -20.46 7.18 -19.82
N ASP A 18 -19.82 6.68 -20.88
CA ASP A 18 -20.38 6.55 -22.24
C ASP A 18 -21.08 5.20 -22.47
N GLY A 19 -21.42 4.47 -21.40
CA GLY A 19 -22.07 3.16 -21.47
C GLY A 19 -21.15 2.00 -21.89
N ARG A 20 -19.90 2.27 -22.28
CA ARG A 20 -18.92 1.25 -22.72
C ARG A 20 -17.98 0.79 -21.61
N GLN A 21 -18.32 1.05 -20.36
CA GLN A 21 -17.48 0.73 -19.20
C GLN A 21 -17.14 -0.76 -19.11
N ALA A 22 -18.12 -1.64 -19.37
CA ALA A 22 -17.89 -3.08 -19.38
C ALA A 22 -16.85 -3.51 -20.44
N GLU A 23 -16.95 -2.98 -21.66
CA GLU A 23 -15.99 -3.28 -22.74
C GLU A 23 -14.56 -2.86 -22.38
N TRP A 24 -14.40 -1.65 -21.82
CA TRP A 24 -13.09 -1.15 -21.40
C TRP A 24 -12.54 -1.92 -20.20
N LEU A 25 -13.40 -2.36 -19.28
CA LEU A 25 -13.01 -3.20 -18.15
C LEU A 25 -12.54 -4.57 -18.61
N ASP A 26 -13.28 -5.21 -19.52
CA ASP A 26 -12.89 -6.51 -20.11
C ASP A 26 -11.54 -6.40 -20.84
N LEU A 27 -11.34 -5.32 -21.61
CA LEU A 27 -10.07 -5.04 -22.28
C LEU A 27 -8.93 -4.84 -21.26
N ALA A 28 -9.19 -4.11 -20.18
CA ALA A 28 -8.22 -3.88 -19.12
C ALA A 28 -7.80 -5.20 -18.45
N ILE A 29 -8.76 -6.07 -18.12
CA ILE A 29 -8.54 -7.38 -17.50
C ILE A 29 -7.78 -8.31 -18.46
N SER A 30 -8.15 -8.33 -19.74
CA SER A 30 -7.47 -9.13 -20.77
C SER A 30 -6.00 -8.76 -20.87
N HIS A 31 -5.69 -7.47 -21.04
CA HIS A 31 -4.31 -6.99 -21.09
C HIS A 31 -3.55 -7.23 -19.79
N LYS A 32 -4.19 -7.09 -18.62
CA LYS A 32 -3.54 -7.41 -17.33
C LYS A 32 -3.13 -8.88 -17.27
N SER A 33 -4.03 -9.78 -17.65
CA SER A 33 -3.79 -11.23 -17.62
C SER A 33 -2.61 -11.64 -18.51
N GLU A 34 -2.54 -11.10 -19.71
CA GLU A 34 -1.43 -11.34 -20.64
C GLU A 34 -0.11 -10.76 -20.12
N ALA A 35 -0.15 -9.54 -19.56
CA ALA A 35 1.02 -8.92 -18.95
C ALA A 35 1.54 -9.73 -17.74
N LEU A 36 0.64 -10.27 -16.93
CA LEU A 36 0.97 -11.14 -15.80
C LEU A 36 1.60 -12.44 -16.27
N ALA A 37 1.10 -13.07 -17.34
CA ALA A 37 1.70 -14.28 -17.88
C ALA A 37 3.17 -14.05 -18.28
N LEU A 38 3.43 -13.00 -19.07
CA LEU A 38 4.78 -12.61 -19.47
C LEU A 38 5.68 -12.26 -18.27
N PHE A 39 5.12 -11.59 -17.26
CA PHE A 39 5.86 -11.27 -16.04
C PHE A 39 6.27 -12.52 -15.26
N HIS A 40 5.39 -13.52 -15.13
CA HIS A 40 5.71 -14.77 -14.45
C HIS A 40 6.82 -15.56 -15.17
N GLU A 41 6.84 -15.56 -16.51
CA GLU A 41 7.90 -16.21 -17.29
C GLU A 41 9.28 -15.58 -17.02
N GLN A 42 9.32 -14.25 -16.91
CA GLN A 42 10.56 -13.49 -16.68
C GLN A 42 11.00 -13.47 -15.21
N LEU A 43 10.13 -13.85 -14.27
CA LEU A 43 10.39 -13.77 -12.83
C LEU A 43 11.57 -14.63 -12.37
N GLN A 44 11.85 -15.73 -13.08
CA GLN A 44 12.92 -16.68 -12.74
C GLN A 44 14.30 -16.23 -13.24
N GLN A 45 14.37 -15.25 -14.14
CA GLN A 45 15.61 -14.81 -14.80
C GLN A 45 15.66 -13.28 -14.85
N ILE A 46 15.72 -12.65 -13.67
CA ILE A 46 15.84 -11.20 -13.57
C ILE A 46 17.30 -10.79 -13.71
N ASP A 47 17.58 -9.95 -14.70
CA ASP A 47 18.91 -9.39 -14.97
C ASP A 47 18.81 -7.89 -15.35
N GLU A 48 19.95 -7.28 -15.69
CA GLU A 48 20.01 -5.86 -16.03
C GLU A 48 19.20 -5.50 -17.29
N SER A 49 18.94 -6.47 -18.18
CA SER A 49 18.19 -6.26 -19.43
C SER A 49 16.69 -6.09 -19.18
N ASN A 50 16.13 -6.80 -18.18
CA ASN A 50 14.69 -6.82 -17.91
C ASN A 50 14.29 -6.15 -16.58
N ALA A 51 15.23 -5.90 -15.65
CA ALA A 51 14.92 -5.38 -14.30
C ALA A 51 14.04 -4.12 -14.29
N LYS A 52 14.32 -3.15 -15.17
CA LYS A 52 13.52 -1.92 -15.28
C LYS A 52 12.08 -2.21 -15.74
N ALA A 53 11.91 -3.10 -16.72
CA ALA A 53 10.59 -3.48 -17.22
C ALA A 53 9.80 -4.24 -16.14
N MET A 54 10.46 -5.15 -15.42
CA MET A 54 9.88 -5.92 -14.32
C MET A 54 9.42 -5.00 -13.19
N MET A 55 10.26 -4.07 -12.75
CA MET A 55 9.88 -3.09 -11.72
C MET A 55 8.76 -2.15 -12.18
N SER A 56 8.81 -1.69 -13.44
CA SER A 56 7.74 -0.84 -14.00
C SER A 56 6.40 -1.56 -14.01
N PHE A 57 6.38 -2.78 -14.53
CA PHE A 57 5.15 -3.57 -14.59
C PHE A 57 4.63 -3.89 -13.19
N ALA A 58 5.51 -4.19 -12.24
CA ALA A 58 5.13 -4.42 -10.87
C ALA A 58 4.43 -3.20 -10.24
N GLY A 59 4.96 -1.99 -10.44
CA GLY A 59 4.29 -0.75 -10.02
C GLY A 59 2.93 -0.56 -10.71
N ILE A 60 2.87 -0.83 -12.01
CA ILE A 60 1.62 -0.82 -12.79
C ILE A 60 0.58 -1.79 -12.20
N ALA A 61 0.99 -3.00 -11.83
CA ALA A 61 0.10 -4.02 -11.27
C ALA A 61 -0.48 -3.60 -9.92
N VAL A 62 0.30 -2.91 -9.09
CA VAL A 62 -0.17 -2.33 -7.81
C VAL A 62 -1.22 -1.26 -8.06
N VAL A 63 -0.93 -0.29 -8.94
CA VAL A 63 -1.87 0.79 -9.30
C VAL A 63 -3.15 0.22 -9.91
N PHE A 64 -3.01 -0.76 -10.80
CA PHE A 64 -4.15 -1.45 -11.40
C PHE A 64 -5.01 -2.10 -10.33
N SER A 65 -4.43 -2.79 -9.35
CA SER A 65 -5.18 -3.50 -8.30
C SER A 65 -5.99 -2.54 -7.43
N PHE A 66 -5.42 -1.38 -7.07
CA PHE A 66 -6.14 -0.32 -6.38
C PHE A 66 -7.33 0.19 -7.20
N ALA A 67 -7.08 0.55 -8.46
CA ALA A 67 -8.11 1.10 -9.35
C ALA A 67 -9.21 0.08 -9.69
N SER A 68 -8.85 -1.18 -9.92
CA SER A 68 -9.82 -2.19 -10.33
C SER A 68 -10.81 -2.50 -9.20
N ALA A 69 -10.36 -2.50 -7.94
CA ALA A 69 -11.28 -2.66 -6.81
C ALA A 69 -12.35 -1.56 -6.73
N LEU A 70 -12.07 -0.36 -7.26
CA LEU A 70 -13.04 0.75 -7.30
C LEU A 70 -14.05 0.63 -8.45
N HIS A 71 -13.74 -0.17 -9.48
CA HIS A 71 -14.49 -0.19 -10.74
C HIS A 71 -15.07 -1.57 -11.10
N CYS A 72 -14.56 -2.66 -10.54
CA CYS A 72 -15.11 -3.98 -10.73
C CYS A 72 -16.49 -4.09 -10.06
N SER A 73 -17.50 -4.45 -10.84
CA SER A 73 -18.92 -4.35 -10.48
C SER A 73 -19.44 -5.45 -9.54
N ASN A 74 -18.58 -6.35 -9.07
CA ASN A 74 -18.95 -7.38 -8.10
C ASN A 74 -18.83 -6.81 -6.69
N THR A 75 -19.91 -6.87 -5.91
CA THR A 75 -19.97 -6.34 -4.53
C THR A 75 -18.94 -6.97 -3.58
N ASP A 76 -18.40 -8.15 -3.90
CA ASP A 76 -17.37 -8.85 -3.12
C ASP A 76 -15.93 -8.48 -3.50
N ASP A 77 -15.71 -7.82 -4.65
CA ASP A 77 -14.36 -7.49 -5.17
C ASP A 77 -13.94 -6.04 -4.87
N GLY A 78 -14.69 -5.35 -4.01
CA GLY A 78 -14.45 -3.96 -3.65
C GLY A 78 -13.29 -3.72 -2.68
N PRO A 79 -12.97 -2.45 -2.37
CA PRO A 79 -12.00 -2.11 -1.35
C PRO A 79 -12.42 -2.69 0.00
N SER A 80 -11.52 -3.41 0.66
CA SER A 80 -11.74 -3.99 1.99
C SER A 80 -10.39 -4.14 2.71
N VAL A 81 -10.42 -4.41 4.01
CA VAL A 81 -9.21 -4.75 4.79
C VAL A 81 -8.50 -5.94 4.17
N ASN A 82 -9.22 -6.99 3.77
CA ASN A 82 -8.63 -8.17 3.15
C ASN A 82 -7.98 -7.82 1.79
N ALA A 83 -8.69 -7.08 0.94
CA ALA A 83 -8.16 -6.66 -0.36
C ALA A 83 -6.90 -5.79 -0.21
N LEU A 84 -6.85 -4.89 0.80
CA LEU A 84 -5.66 -4.11 1.08
C LEU A 84 -4.49 -4.99 1.54
N ILE A 85 -4.74 -5.95 2.44
CA ILE A 85 -3.71 -6.88 2.91
C ILE A 85 -3.14 -7.69 1.74
N ASP A 86 -4.00 -8.21 0.86
CA ASP A 86 -3.56 -8.98 -0.31
C ASP A 86 -2.78 -8.11 -1.30
N LEU A 87 -3.16 -6.84 -1.47
CA LEU A 87 -2.40 -5.88 -2.25
C LEU A 87 -1.02 -5.59 -1.65
N LEU A 88 -0.92 -5.41 -0.33
CA LEU A 88 0.36 -5.23 0.36
C LEU A 88 1.26 -6.46 0.17
N ILE A 89 0.69 -7.67 0.18
CA ILE A 89 1.42 -8.92 -0.04
C ILE A 89 1.89 -9.04 -1.50
N LEU A 90 1.04 -8.71 -2.46
CA LEU A 90 1.40 -8.64 -3.88
C LEU A 90 2.56 -7.67 -4.10
N THR A 91 2.46 -6.47 -3.51
CA THR A 91 3.48 -5.43 -3.58
C THR A 91 4.80 -5.88 -2.95
N ARG A 92 4.75 -6.66 -1.86
CA ARG A 92 5.95 -7.25 -1.26
C ARG A 92 6.60 -8.30 -2.17
N GLY A 93 5.84 -9.02 -2.99
CA GLY A 93 6.39 -9.90 -4.04
C GLY A 93 7.35 -9.16 -4.99
N VAL A 94 7.10 -7.86 -5.21
CA VAL A 94 7.93 -6.94 -6.01
C VAL A 94 9.27 -6.65 -5.33
N HIS A 95 9.33 -6.67 -3.99
CA HIS A 95 10.60 -6.48 -3.28
C HIS A 95 11.66 -7.50 -3.70
N THR A 96 11.27 -8.73 -4.02
CA THR A 96 12.17 -9.77 -4.53
C THR A 96 12.89 -9.31 -5.81
N ILE A 97 12.18 -8.62 -6.71
CA ILE A 97 12.72 -8.06 -7.96
C ILE A 97 13.73 -6.97 -7.65
N ILE A 98 13.35 -6.05 -6.77
CA ILE A 98 14.21 -4.94 -6.34
C ILE A 98 15.49 -5.48 -5.70
N THR A 99 15.41 -6.55 -4.92
CA THR A 99 16.57 -7.12 -4.22
C THR A 99 17.59 -7.71 -5.21
N HIS A 100 17.13 -8.41 -6.26
CA HIS A 100 18.02 -9.06 -7.24
C HIS A 100 18.78 -8.07 -8.12
N ALA A 101 18.17 -6.94 -8.47
CA ALA A 101 18.74 -5.95 -9.38
C ALA A 101 18.97 -4.57 -8.73
N SER A 102 19.06 -4.50 -7.39
CA SER A 102 19.10 -3.24 -6.62
C SER A 102 20.22 -2.31 -7.10
N ASP A 103 21.44 -2.83 -7.23
CA ASP A 103 22.61 -2.02 -7.60
C ASP A 103 22.47 -1.41 -8.99
N PHE A 104 21.95 -2.19 -9.95
CA PHE A 104 21.67 -1.72 -11.29
C PHE A 104 20.54 -0.68 -11.29
N LEU A 105 19.42 -0.97 -10.63
CA LEU A 105 18.26 -0.08 -10.58
C LEU A 105 18.60 1.27 -9.94
N ARG A 106 19.39 1.27 -8.85
CA ARG A 106 19.86 2.48 -8.16
C ARG A 106 20.89 3.30 -8.94
N LYS A 107 21.55 2.72 -9.94
CA LYS A 107 22.47 3.44 -10.85
C LYS A 107 21.81 3.83 -12.18
N SER A 108 20.58 3.37 -12.41
CA SER A 108 19.82 3.65 -13.62
C SER A 108 18.98 4.92 -13.50
N ASN A 109 18.19 5.22 -14.54
CA ASN A 109 17.20 6.30 -14.50
C ASN A 109 16.05 6.07 -13.48
N PHE A 110 16.02 4.91 -12.81
CA PHE A 110 15.07 4.61 -11.73
C PHE A 110 15.61 5.03 -10.36
N ALA A 111 16.87 5.46 -10.26
CA ALA A 111 17.49 5.90 -9.00
C ALA A 111 16.60 6.82 -8.15
N PRO A 112 15.91 7.85 -8.71
CA PRO A 112 15.06 8.74 -7.92
C PRO A 112 13.88 8.05 -7.23
N ILE A 113 13.39 6.91 -7.73
CA ILE A 113 12.30 6.15 -7.12
C ILE A 113 12.73 5.57 -5.76
N PHE A 114 14.02 5.29 -5.60
CA PHE A 114 14.60 4.77 -4.36
C PHE A 114 15.08 5.87 -3.42
N ASP A 115 15.04 7.12 -3.87
CA ASP A 115 15.47 8.28 -3.12
C ASP A 115 14.30 8.78 -2.25
N ILE A 116 13.97 7.97 -1.25
CA ILE A 116 13.05 8.34 -0.17
C ILE A 116 13.88 9.10 0.88
N SER A 117 14.56 10.15 0.45
CA SER A 117 15.38 10.98 1.33
C SER A 117 14.49 11.83 2.22
N ASP A 118 14.86 11.87 3.49
CA ASP A 118 14.35 12.83 4.47
C ASP A 118 14.98 14.19 4.14
N ASP A 119 14.25 15.06 3.46
CA ASP A 119 14.67 16.43 3.16
C ASP A 119 14.64 17.34 4.41
N GLY A 120 14.39 16.77 5.60
CA GLY A 120 14.24 17.48 6.85
C GLY A 120 12.83 18.04 7.05
N THR A 121 11.86 17.65 6.21
CA THR A 121 10.47 18.06 6.40
C THR A 121 9.92 17.56 7.72
N VAL A 122 9.41 18.52 8.50
CA VAL A 122 8.79 18.25 9.80
C VAL A 122 7.47 17.54 9.55
N LEU A 123 7.37 16.33 10.10
CA LEU A 123 6.13 15.56 10.11
C LEU A 123 5.03 16.40 10.78
N PRO A 124 3.79 16.46 10.26
CA PRO A 124 2.70 17.15 10.94
C PRO A 124 2.63 16.74 12.42
N ASN A 125 2.55 17.72 13.32
CA ASN A 125 2.70 17.49 14.76
C ASN A 125 1.72 16.42 15.26
N ASP A 126 0.48 16.44 14.79
CA ASP A 126 -0.57 15.51 15.19
C ASP A 126 -0.29 14.07 14.70
N PHE A 127 0.27 13.89 13.50
CA PHE A 127 0.72 12.59 13.01
C PHE A 127 1.94 12.08 13.79
N GLY A 128 2.90 12.97 14.10
CA GLY A 128 4.05 12.64 14.95
C GLY A 128 3.64 12.18 16.34
N GLU A 129 2.69 12.88 16.97
CA GLU A 129 2.11 12.49 18.25
C GLU A 129 1.36 11.16 18.17
N ALA A 130 0.63 10.90 17.08
CA ALA A 130 -0.05 9.63 16.86
C ALA A 130 0.94 8.46 16.80
N LEU A 131 2.03 8.60 16.05
CA LEU A 131 3.09 7.60 16.00
C LEU A 131 3.78 7.41 17.35
N ALA A 132 4.05 8.50 18.09
CA ALA A 132 4.62 8.42 19.43
C ALA A 132 3.69 7.68 20.44
N ARG A 133 2.36 7.80 20.28
CA ARG A 133 1.40 7.00 21.05
C ARG A 133 1.50 5.52 20.71
N LEU A 134 1.70 5.17 19.44
CA LEU A 134 1.93 3.77 19.03
C LEU A 134 3.24 3.21 19.59
N ASP A 135 4.32 3.99 19.60
CA ASP A 135 5.59 3.56 20.20
C ASP A 135 5.41 3.23 21.69
N LYS A 136 4.72 4.12 22.42
CA LYS A 136 4.40 3.90 23.85
C LYS A 136 3.55 2.67 24.07
N LEU A 137 2.52 2.47 23.24
CA LEU A 137 1.65 1.30 23.30
C LEU A 137 2.44 0.01 23.05
N ASN A 138 3.26 -0.01 21.99
CA ASN A 138 4.10 -1.16 21.65
C ASN A 138 5.11 -1.48 22.78
N ALA A 139 5.73 -0.46 23.36
CA ALA A 139 6.66 -0.62 24.48
C ALA A 139 5.96 -1.12 25.76
N GLN A 140 4.73 -0.66 26.04
CA GLN A 140 3.95 -1.13 27.18
C GLN A 140 3.61 -2.61 27.04
N TYR A 141 3.03 -3.03 25.92
CA TYR A 141 2.70 -4.43 25.68
C TYR A 141 3.94 -5.32 25.68
N GLY A 142 5.08 -4.83 25.19
CA GLY A 142 6.35 -5.53 25.27
C GLY A 142 6.89 -5.75 26.68
N ARG A 143 6.45 -4.95 27.67
CA ARG A 143 6.75 -5.17 29.10
C ARG A 143 5.75 -6.11 29.75
N ASP A 144 4.47 -5.94 29.42
CA ASP A 144 3.37 -6.62 30.09
C ASP A 144 3.19 -8.07 29.59
N PHE A 145 3.56 -8.35 28.33
CA PHE A 145 3.37 -9.65 27.67
C PHE A 145 4.66 -10.15 27.00
N PRO A 146 5.30 -11.21 27.53
CA PRO A 146 6.56 -11.74 26.96
C PRO A 146 6.44 -12.28 25.52
N ALA A 147 5.25 -12.70 25.10
CA ALA A 147 4.98 -13.19 23.74
C ALA A 147 4.78 -12.04 22.73
N HIS A 148 4.74 -10.79 23.18
CA HIS A 148 4.53 -9.62 22.33
C HIS A 148 5.70 -9.42 21.37
N LYS A 149 5.39 -9.30 20.08
CA LYS A 149 6.39 -9.13 19.01
C LYS A 149 6.82 -7.67 18.92
N LYS A 150 7.42 -7.14 19.98
CA LYS A 150 7.76 -5.72 20.12
C LYS A 150 8.58 -5.19 18.92
N ASP A 151 9.67 -5.87 18.57
CA ASP A 151 10.59 -5.43 17.52
C ASP A 151 9.93 -5.42 16.13
N LEU A 152 9.01 -6.35 15.90
CA LEU A 152 8.22 -6.43 14.66
C LEU A 152 7.34 -5.20 14.47
N TYR A 153 6.60 -4.83 15.52
CA TYR A 153 5.72 -3.66 15.50
C TYR A 153 6.52 -2.36 15.50
N GLU A 154 7.66 -2.30 16.19
CA GLU A 154 8.57 -1.15 16.17
C GLU A 154 9.11 -0.88 14.77
N SER A 155 9.58 -1.92 14.08
CA SER A 155 10.02 -1.82 12.68
C SER A 155 8.90 -1.31 11.77
N SER A 156 7.67 -1.81 11.96
CA SER A 156 6.50 -1.35 11.21
C SER A 156 6.21 0.12 11.50
N ILE A 157 6.10 0.53 12.76
CA ILE A 157 5.85 1.95 13.11
C ILE A 157 6.95 2.87 12.55
N ASN A 158 8.22 2.46 12.57
CA ASN A 158 9.33 3.21 12.00
C ASN A 158 9.23 3.39 10.49
N SER A 159 8.83 2.34 9.77
CA SER A 159 8.57 2.43 8.33
C SER A 159 7.43 3.43 8.04
N LEU A 160 6.42 3.53 8.93
CA LEU A 160 5.25 4.39 8.71
C LEU A 160 5.66 5.84 8.88
N ARG A 161 6.51 6.09 9.86
CA ARG A 161 7.10 7.39 10.13
C ARG A 161 7.92 7.89 8.94
N SER A 162 8.80 7.05 8.41
CA SER A 162 9.64 7.39 7.26
C SER A 162 8.81 7.71 6.02
N LEU A 163 7.82 6.87 5.71
CA LEU A 163 7.01 7.02 4.51
C LEU A 163 5.95 8.11 4.63
N GLY A 164 5.48 8.37 5.85
CA GLY A 164 4.60 9.51 6.10
C GLY A 164 5.29 10.84 5.77
N ARG A 165 6.58 11.02 6.11
CA ARG A 165 7.33 12.22 5.68
C ARG A 165 7.28 12.39 4.17
N PHE A 166 7.57 11.31 3.44
CA PHE A 166 7.53 11.30 1.98
C PHE A 166 6.13 11.58 1.42
N ALA A 167 5.08 11.01 2.01
CA ALA A 167 3.71 11.21 1.56
C ALA A 167 3.25 12.68 1.70
N PHE A 168 3.76 13.41 2.70
CA PHE A 168 3.46 14.82 2.90
C PHE A 168 4.32 15.77 2.04
N THR A 169 5.54 15.37 1.68
CA THR A 169 6.39 16.16 0.76
C THR A 169 5.99 15.98 -0.69
N GLU A 170 5.62 14.77 -1.10
CA GLU A 170 5.26 14.41 -2.48
C GLU A 170 3.81 13.89 -2.56
N PRO A 171 2.78 14.74 -2.35
CA PRO A 171 1.39 14.32 -2.20
C PRO A 171 0.78 13.67 -3.45
N GLY A 172 1.42 13.80 -4.61
CA GLY A 172 1.02 13.12 -5.85
C GLY A 172 1.63 11.73 -6.04
N SER A 173 2.65 11.39 -5.24
CA SER A 173 3.40 10.15 -5.40
C SER A 173 2.75 8.98 -4.67
N LEU A 174 2.62 7.84 -5.36
CA LEU A 174 2.18 6.58 -4.76
C LEU A 174 3.35 5.73 -4.26
N THR A 175 4.58 6.24 -4.34
CA THR A 175 5.78 5.52 -3.88
C THR A 175 5.68 5.15 -2.40
N PHE A 176 5.01 5.95 -1.57
CA PHE A 176 4.83 5.62 -0.15
C PHE A 176 4.01 4.33 0.06
N VAL A 177 3.00 4.09 -0.80
CA VAL A 177 2.16 2.89 -0.73
C VAL A 177 3.00 1.65 -1.04
N GLY A 178 3.80 1.73 -2.10
CA GLY A 178 4.76 0.70 -2.47
C GLY A 178 5.82 0.47 -1.38
N GLY A 179 6.42 1.57 -0.91
CA GLY A 179 7.46 1.57 0.11
C GLY A 179 6.99 0.96 1.43
N TRP A 180 5.73 1.15 1.82
CA TRP A 180 5.19 0.58 3.06
C TRP A 180 5.09 -0.93 3.00
N ALA A 181 4.53 -1.45 1.91
CA ALA A 181 4.43 -2.89 1.70
C ALA A 181 5.80 -3.57 1.60
N ILE A 182 6.76 -2.88 0.95
CA ILE A 182 8.14 -3.34 0.80
C ILE A 182 8.88 -3.32 2.14
N GLY A 183 8.76 -2.23 2.91
CA GLY A 183 9.38 -2.07 4.22
C GLY A 183 8.75 -2.94 5.31
N SER A 184 7.48 -3.31 5.14
CA SER A 184 6.78 -4.22 6.05
C SER A 184 7.36 -5.63 5.97
N SER A 185 7.70 -6.19 7.12
CA SER A 185 8.17 -7.58 7.19
C SER A 185 7.01 -8.54 6.83
N LYS A 186 7.35 -9.74 6.31
CA LYS A 186 6.36 -10.79 6.04
C LYS A 186 5.54 -11.11 7.30
N TYR A 187 6.22 -11.17 8.45
CA TYR A 187 5.61 -11.48 9.73
C TYR A 187 4.54 -10.45 10.12
N TYR A 188 4.74 -9.17 9.83
CA TYR A 188 3.73 -8.15 10.12
C TYR A 188 2.49 -8.33 9.26
N LEU A 189 2.65 -8.70 7.99
CA LEU A 189 1.52 -9.01 7.10
C LEU A 189 0.76 -10.26 7.57
N ASP A 190 1.47 -11.24 8.15
CA ASP A 190 0.84 -12.40 8.79
C ASP A 190 0.03 -11.99 10.04
N GLU A 191 0.52 -11.05 10.86
CA GLU A 191 -0.27 -10.48 11.98
C GLU A 191 -1.55 -9.79 11.50
N LEU A 192 -1.48 -9.05 10.39
CA LEU A 192 -2.66 -8.42 9.79
C LEU A 192 -3.69 -9.47 9.32
N ARG A 193 -3.22 -10.55 8.69
CA ARG A 193 -4.09 -11.67 8.29
C ARG A 193 -4.76 -12.35 9.48
N ASN A 194 -4.02 -12.49 10.57
CA ASN A 194 -4.53 -13.03 11.83
C ASN A 194 -5.41 -12.03 12.61
N ARG A 195 -5.58 -10.80 12.09
CA ARG A 195 -6.35 -9.72 12.71
C ARG A 195 -5.84 -9.35 14.11
N GLU A 196 -4.53 -9.44 14.30
CA GLU A 196 -3.91 -9.03 15.56
C GLU A 196 -4.20 -7.55 15.82
N PRO A 197 -4.72 -7.20 17.02
CA PRO A 197 -5.25 -5.85 17.24
C PRO A 197 -4.23 -4.74 17.01
N LEU A 198 -2.99 -4.89 17.50
CA LEU A 198 -1.97 -3.86 17.31
C LEU A 198 -1.56 -3.71 15.83
N ALA A 199 -1.56 -4.81 15.07
CA ALA A 199 -1.31 -4.77 13.63
C ALA A 199 -2.40 -3.95 12.92
N LEU A 200 -3.67 -4.21 13.25
CA LEU A 200 -4.80 -3.45 12.69
C LEU A 200 -4.79 -1.98 13.12
N VAL A 201 -4.36 -1.67 14.34
CA VAL A 201 -4.18 -0.29 14.80
C VAL A 201 -3.11 0.43 13.97
N ILE A 202 -1.98 -0.21 13.66
CA ILE A 202 -0.95 0.39 12.79
C ILE A 202 -1.49 0.56 11.36
N LEU A 203 -2.23 -0.42 10.83
CA LEU A 203 -2.89 -0.32 9.52
C LEU A 203 -3.92 0.84 9.48
N ALA A 204 -4.64 1.08 10.58
CA ALA A 204 -5.55 2.22 10.69
C ALA A 204 -4.82 3.57 10.55
N HIS A 205 -3.59 3.68 11.06
CA HIS A 205 -2.77 4.89 10.88
C HIS A 205 -2.26 5.01 9.44
N PHE A 206 -1.94 3.88 8.78
CA PHE A 206 -1.63 3.87 7.35
C PHE A 206 -2.82 4.33 6.48
N CYS A 207 -4.06 4.02 6.88
CA CYS A 207 -5.26 4.50 6.17
C CYS A 207 -5.35 6.03 6.10
N VAL A 208 -4.73 6.76 7.04
CA VAL A 208 -4.66 8.23 6.99
C VAL A 208 -3.78 8.71 5.83
N LEU A 209 -2.67 8.01 5.55
CA LEU A 209 -1.83 8.32 4.38
C LEU A 209 -2.57 8.03 3.06
N LEU A 210 -3.30 6.91 2.99
CA LEU A 210 -4.17 6.63 1.84
C LEU A 210 -5.25 7.70 1.67
N HIS A 211 -5.85 8.17 2.77
CA HIS A 211 -6.85 9.24 2.73
C HIS A 211 -6.24 10.58 2.29
N HIS A 212 -4.99 10.86 2.66
CA HIS A 212 -4.30 12.07 2.23
C HIS A 212 -4.22 12.17 0.69
N VAL A 213 -3.93 11.04 0.03
CA VAL A 213 -3.83 10.96 -1.44
C VAL A 213 -5.12 10.51 -2.14
N ARG A 214 -6.28 10.57 -1.47
CA ARG A 214 -7.60 10.14 -2.00
C ARG A 214 -8.02 10.78 -3.32
N HIS A 215 -7.44 11.93 -3.66
CA HIS A 215 -7.71 12.60 -4.93
C HIS A 215 -7.08 11.89 -6.14
N ASN A 216 -6.14 10.96 -5.89
CA ASN A 216 -5.62 10.08 -6.92
C ASN A 216 -6.72 9.11 -7.37
N TRP A 217 -6.95 9.05 -8.69
CA TRP A 217 -8.01 8.28 -9.33
C TRP A 217 -8.03 6.79 -8.96
N CYS A 218 -6.87 6.19 -8.64
CA CYS A 218 -6.79 4.79 -8.25
C CYS A 218 -6.99 4.56 -6.74
N ILE A 219 -6.81 5.58 -5.89
CA ILE A 219 -6.90 5.44 -4.42
C ILE A 219 -8.29 5.83 -3.89
N GLY A 220 -8.88 6.93 -4.35
CA GLY A 220 -10.26 7.30 -4.01
C GLY A 220 -10.65 7.05 -2.53
N PRO A 221 -11.72 6.26 -2.25
CA PRO A 221 -12.23 6.03 -0.91
C PRO A 221 -11.50 4.93 -0.09
N TRP A 222 -10.40 4.33 -0.60
CA TRP A 222 -9.73 3.19 0.05
C TRP A 222 -9.45 3.40 1.54
N GLY A 223 -8.83 4.52 1.91
CA GLY A 223 -8.52 4.82 3.33
C GLY A 223 -9.76 4.89 4.23
N ARG A 224 -10.87 5.42 3.71
CA ARG A 224 -12.14 5.53 4.46
C ARG A 224 -12.82 4.18 4.63
N ILE A 225 -12.89 3.38 3.56
CA ILE A 225 -13.56 2.07 3.59
C ILE A 225 -12.82 1.12 4.53
N VAL A 226 -11.50 0.99 4.35
CA VAL A 226 -10.67 0.10 5.15
C VAL A 226 -10.69 0.50 6.62
N LEU A 227 -10.56 1.80 6.93
CA LEU A 227 -10.64 2.25 8.33
C LEU A 227 -12.01 1.98 8.95
N GLY A 228 -13.10 2.16 8.18
CA GLY A 228 -14.45 1.84 8.62
C GLY A 228 -14.58 0.37 9.03
N GLU A 229 -14.03 -0.56 8.24
CA GLU A 229 -14.00 -1.98 8.58
C GLU A 229 -13.11 -2.27 9.81
N ILE A 230 -11.93 -1.64 9.91
CA ILE A 230 -11.05 -1.81 11.08
C ILE A 230 -11.77 -1.42 12.38
N VAL A 231 -12.56 -0.35 12.37
CA VAL A 231 -13.37 0.08 13.52
C VAL A 231 -14.37 -1.02 13.94
N GLN A 232 -14.98 -1.72 12.98
CA GLN A 232 -15.92 -2.81 13.26
C GLN A 232 -15.21 -4.09 13.75
N ILE A 233 -14.00 -4.35 13.26
CA ILE A 233 -13.22 -5.53 13.63
C ILE A 233 -12.61 -5.39 15.03
N LEU A 234 -12.14 -4.20 15.39
CA LEU A 234 -11.46 -3.96 16.67
C LEU A 234 -12.45 -3.92 17.84
N HIS A 235 -12.12 -4.68 18.89
CA HIS A 235 -12.79 -4.57 20.19
C HIS A 235 -12.67 -3.15 20.78
N SER A 236 -13.63 -2.76 21.62
CA SER A 236 -13.74 -1.44 22.25
C SER A 236 -12.45 -0.95 22.88
N ASP A 237 -11.70 -1.86 23.49
CA ASP A 237 -10.47 -1.53 24.23
C ASP A 237 -9.38 -0.99 23.29
N TRP A 238 -9.37 -1.43 22.03
CA TRP A 238 -8.42 -1.00 21.01
C TRP A 238 -8.88 0.24 20.24
N GLN A 239 -10.18 0.56 20.25
CA GLN A 239 -10.72 1.70 19.51
C GLN A 239 -10.16 3.03 20.01
N CYS A 240 -9.79 3.14 21.29
CA CYS A 240 -9.17 4.34 21.84
C CYS A 240 -7.86 4.70 21.11
N HIS A 241 -7.13 3.69 20.61
CA HIS A 241 -5.87 3.86 19.89
C HIS A 241 -6.04 4.29 18.43
N ILE A 242 -7.25 4.18 17.86
CA ILE A 242 -7.56 4.64 16.49
C ILE A 242 -8.44 5.89 16.46
N THR A 243 -8.57 6.60 17.58
CA THR A 243 -9.32 7.87 17.65
C THR A 243 -8.76 8.92 16.69
N TRP A 244 -7.43 9.06 16.61
CA TRP A 244 -6.82 10.02 15.70
C TRP A 244 -7.08 9.67 14.22
N PRO A 245 -6.83 8.44 13.74
CA PRO A 245 -7.23 8.03 12.38
C PRO A 245 -8.72 8.28 12.06
N ILE A 246 -9.63 7.96 13.00
CA ILE A 246 -11.07 8.20 12.81
C ILE A 246 -11.36 9.68 12.55
N VAL A 247 -10.75 10.58 13.32
CA VAL A 247 -10.93 12.03 13.15
C VAL A 247 -10.39 12.51 11.80
N GLN A 248 -9.29 11.94 11.31
CA GLN A 248 -8.66 12.40 10.06
C GLN A 248 -9.35 11.89 8.79
N VAL A 249 -10.11 10.80 8.87
CA VAL A 249 -10.57 10.06 7.68
C VAL A 249 -12.09 9.87 7.62
N LEU A 250 -12.74 9.65 8.77
CA LEU A 250 -14.17 9.34 8.83
C LEU A 250 -15.05 10.53 9.19
N ARG A 251 -14.47 11.61 9.71
CA ARG A 251 -15.15 12.88 9.97
C ARG A 251 -14.97 13.83 8.80
#